data_AF-A0A952IIH6-F1
#
_entry.id   AF-A0A952IIH6-F1
#
_cell.length_a   1.000
_cell.length_b   1.000
_cell.length_c   1.000
_cell.angle_alpha   90.00
_cell.angle_beta   90.00
_cell.angle_gamma   90.00
#
_symmetry.space_group_name_H-M   'P 1'
#
loop_
_entity.id
_entity.type
_entity.pdbx_description
1 polymer ?
#
loop_
_entity_poly.entity_id
_entity_poly.type
_entity_poly.pdbx_seq_one_letter_code
_entity_poly.pdbx_strand_id
1 'polypeptide(L)'
;MNIITSGLLIFWGITAMFSAMIFGAPGAINELKTYRMVLPVLYFPCYLFSAYWLLGWTYFDFSAARCLLLSFIIISLLCSPYIVNIINLLRGVMPEGYSVAAKRVYYDGKPLDAHADSFRVLPKDYSGYSAHSNYAADKNRIYLDGRVLADATPDSFKLVNERLGLWADHQYVFCFGCKITNVAPNRITIVDNHSSYWHDQQRLFYRETLLEVAGVKLSTELVGLYLVTDNNVYYDGEHIANADPKSLRAHDDSPEFALDKNRVYYRGESIAADTQSFQLITAPYSKDAQQIFYKQHPIDLPDELEVCSFAFFENPGQYHIAYDNRMIYLVYKDKLKVIAAKHAEQMKYLGEGYAMLNDSIYYLDTRELLNAFEVKNTHIESFKVMDDQERVNHSGKFDARDGHHLFKQGKRVEH
;
A
#
# COMPACT_ATOMS: atom_id res chain seq x y z
N MET A 1 11.26 -43.09 23.92
CA MET A 1 12.01 -42.35 22.89
C MET A 1 11.15 -42.06 21.65
N ASN A 2 10.47 -43.07 21.08
CA ASN A 2 9.68 -42.95 19.85
C ASN A 2 8.58 -41.86 19.86
N ILE A 3 7.85 -41.70 20.98
CA ILE A 3 6.81 -40.66 21.11
C ILE A 3 7.42 -39.24 21.04
N ILE A 4 8.54 -39.01 21.73
CA ILE A 4 9.27 -37.72 21.70
C ILE A 4 9.80 -37.44 20.29
N THR A 5 10.38 -38.46 19.65
CA THR A 5 10.87 -38.39 18.26
C THR A 5 9.75 -38.05 17.28
N SER A 6 8.55 -38.63 17.47
CA SER A 6 7.37 -38.31 16.65
C SER A 6 6.97 -36.84 16.81
N GLY A 7 6.95 -36.33 18.05
CA GLY A 7 6.69 -34.91 18.33
C GLY A 7 7.70 -33.97 17.66
N LEU A 8 8.99 -34.32 17.70
CA LEU A 8 10.05 -33.56 17.03
C LEU A 8 9.92 -33.58 15.50
N LEU A 9 9.51 -34.70 14.90
CA LEU A 9 9.29 -34.80 13.46
C LEU A 9 8.06 -34.00 12.99
N ILE A 10 6.99 -33.93 13.80
CA ILE A 10 5.83 -33.08 13.52
C ILE A 10 6.24 -31.60 13.53
N PHE A 11 6.99 -31.18 14.56
CA PHE A 11 7.51 -29.82 14.66
C PHE A 11 8.46 -29.48 13.50
N TRP A 12 9.32 -30.43 13.12
CA TRP A 12 10.18 -30.29 11.94
C TRP A 12 9.37 -30.11 10.66
N GLY A 13 8.27 -30.86 10.47
CA GLY A 13 7.39 -30.71 9.31
C GLY A 13 6.86 -29.29 9.15
N ILE A 14 6.45 -28.65 10.25
CA ILE A 14 6.02 -27.23 10.27
C ILE A 14 7.19 -26.31 9.87
N THR A 15 8.38 -26.56 10.42
CA THR A 15 9.59 -25.77 10.11
C THR A 15 10.00 -25.91 8.63
N ALA A 16 9.89 -27.11 8.07
CA ALA A 16 10.16 -27.38 6.66
C ALA A 16 9.17 -26.65 5.76
N MET A 17 7.89 -26.54 6.14
CA MET A 17 6.92 -25.73 5.39
C MET A 17 7.28 -24.24 5.38
N PHE A 18 7.66 -23.67 6.53
CA PHE A 18 8.11 -22.27 6.58
C PHE A 18 9.40 -22.02 5.77
N SER A 19 10.29 -22.99 5.67
CA SER A 19 11.50 -22.87 4.85
C SER A 19 11.22 -22.62 3.37
N ALA A 20 10.15 -23.22 2.83
CA ALA A 20 9.74 -23.00 1.44
C ALA A 20 9.28 -21.56 1.21
N MET A 21 8.67 -20.93 2.23
CA MET A 21 8.29 -19.52 2.16
C MET A 21 9.49 -18.59 2.21
N ILE A 22 10.52 -18.92 3.01
CA ILE A 22 11.75 -18.13 3.13
C ILE A 22 12.46 -17.96 1.77
N PHE A 23 12.41 -18.99 0.91
CA PHE A 23 13.09 -18.99 -0.39
C PHE A 23 12.17 -18.77 -1.60
N GLY A 24 10.86 -19.03 -1.47
CA GLY A 24 9.90 -19.01 -2.57
C GLY A 24 8.91 -17.85 -2.58
N ALA A 25 8.84 -17.04 -1.51
CA ALA A 25 7.97 -15.86 -1.49
C ALA A 25 8.61 -14.65 -2.18
N PRO A 26 7.81 -13.70 -2.73
CA PRO A 26 8.34 -12.42 -3.20
C PRO A 26 9.14 -11.72 -2.08
N GLY A 27 10.38 -11.31 -2.37
CA GLY A 27 11.31 -10.77 -1.36
C GLY A 27 12.08 -11.82 -0.56
N ALA A 28 12.11 -13.07 -1.02
CA ALA A 28 12.88 -14.16 -0.42
C ALA A 28 14.38 -13.84 -0.34
N ILE A 29 14.99 -14.17 0.80
CA ILE A 29 16.40 -13.88 1.07
C ILE A 29 17.25 -15.02 0.52
N ASN A 30 17.55 -14.95 -0.77
CA ASN A 30 18.32 -15.97 -1.48
C ASN A 30 19.84 -15.74 -1.40
N GLU A 31 20.38 -15.81 -0.18
CA GLU A 31 21.81 -15.64 0.10
C GLU A 31 22.46 -16.91 0.65
N LEU A 32 23.75 -17.11 0.38
CA LEU A 32 24.52 -18.27 0.85
C LEU A 32 24.47 -18.42 2.38
N LYS A 33 24.41 -17.31 3.12
CA LYS A 33 24.29 -17.31 4.59
C LYS A 33 22.97 -17.94 5.05
N THR A 34 21.85 -17.58 4.40
CA THR A 34 20.52 -18.13 4.70
C THR A 34 20.46 -19.62 4.41
N TYR A 35 21.00 -20.06 3.27
CA TYR A 35 21.08 -21.49 2.93
C TYR A 35 21.88 -22.29 3.98
N ARG A 36 23.02 -21.76 4.46
CA ARG A 36 23.82 -22.40 5.51
C ARG A 36 23.09 -22.53 6.85
N MET A 37 22.18 -21.61 7.16
CA MET A 37 21.37 -21.64 8.38
C MET A 37 20.20 -22.62 8.26
N VAL A 38 19.52 -22.66 7.11
CA VAL A 38 18.27 -23.42 6.93
C VAL A 38 18.52 -24.89 6.57
N LEU A 39 19.52 -25.20 5.73
CA LEU A 39 19.76 -26.57 5.29
C LEU A 39 20.02 -27.58 6.43
N PRO A 40 20.81 -27.27 7.48
CA PRO A 40 20.96 -28.19 8.61
C PRO A 40 19.63 -28.46 9.33
N VAL A 41 18.74 -27.46 9.43
CA VAL A 41 17.42 -27.65 10.03
C VAL A 41 16.57 -28.58 9.17
N LEU A 42 16.64 -28.48 7.85
CA LEU A 42 15.94 -29.38 6.93
C LEU A 42 16.46 -30.81 6.99
N TYR A 43 17.77 -31.01 7.17
CA TYR A 43 18.37 -32.34 7.32
C TYR A 43 18.25 -32.93 8.73
N PHE A 44 17.51 -32.29 9.66
CA PHE A 44 17.33 -32.76 11.04
C PHE A 44 16.88 -34.23 11.16
N PRO A 45 15.90 -34.74 10.39
CA PRO A 45 15.51 -36.15 10.46
C PRO A 45 16.65 -37.12 10.10
N CYS A 46 17.54 -36.72 9.19
CA CYS A 46 18.73 -37.52 8.89
C CYS A 46 19.67 -37.60 10.11
N TYR A 47 19.95 -36.47 10.77
CA TYR A 47 20.78 -36.46 11.99
C TYR A 47 20.14 -37.30 13.11
N LEU A 48 18.83 -37.21 13.27
CA LEU A 48 18.06 -37.95 14.26
C LEU A 48 18.15 -39.47 14.03
N PHE A 49 17.90 -39.92 12.79
CA PHE A 49 17.97 -41.36 12.48
C PHE A 49 19.39 -41.89 12.37
N SER A 50 20.40 -41.05 12.09
CA SER A 50 21.81 -41.40 12.27
C SER A 50 22.13 -41.69 13.74
N ALA A 51 21.64 -40.88 14.68
CA ALA A 51 21.82 -41.13 16.11
C ALA A 51 21.13 -42.44 16.56
N TYR A 52 19.89 -42.69 16.11
CA TYR A 52 19.20 -43.96 16.36
C TYR A 52 20.00 -45.16 15.85
N TRP A 53 20.58 -45.04 14.64
CA TRP A 53 21.38 -46.10 14.05
C TRP A 53 22.67 -46.38 14.85
N LEU A 54 23.39 -45.33 15.27
CA LEU A 54 24.60 -45.44 16.08
C LEU A 54 24.32 -46.04 17.47
N LEU A 55 23.16 -45.75 18.05
CA LEU A 55 22.75 -46.24 19.37
C LEU A 55 22.03 -47.60 19.33
N GLY A 56 21.83 -48.18 18.14
CA GLY A 56 21.15 -49.46 17.97
C GLY A 56 19.65 -49.41 18.29
N TRP A 57 19.01 -48.24 18.22
CA TRP A 57 17.59 -48.06 18.53
C TRP A 57 16.69 -48.32 17.32
N THR A 58 15.43 -48.68 17.57
CA THR A 58 14.39 -48.84 16.55
C THR A 58 13.30 -47.78 16.73
N TYR A 59 12.67 -47.37 15.63
CA TYR A 59 11.56 -46.42 15.65
C TYR A 59 10.28 -47.18 15.35
N PHE A 60 9.45 -47.46 16.37
CA PHE A 60 8.24 -48.32 16.26
C PHE A 60 8.50 -49.61 15.46
N ASP A 61 9.52 -50.37 15.88
CA ASP A 61 9.96 -51.62 15.25
C ASP A 61 10.53 -51.48 13.81
N PHE A 62 10.58 -50.26 13.26
CA PHE A 62 11.32 -49.99 12.04
C PHE A 62 12.81 -49.85 12.34
N SER A 63 13.62 -50.45 11.45
CA SER A 63 15.07 -50.32 11.46
C SER A 63 15.49 -48.87 11.24
N ALA A 64 16.32 -48.33 12.15
CA ALA A 64 16.86 -46.98 12.03
C ALA A 64 17.60 -46.73 10.71
N ALA A 65 18.28 -47.75 10.16
CA ALA A 65 18.96 -47.65 8.87
C ALA A 65 17.97 -47.42 7.72
N ARG A 66 16.80 -48.07 7.75
CA ARG A 66 15.73 -47.87 6.75
C ARG A 66 15.09 -46.48 6.90
N CYS A 67 14.84 -46.04 8.14
CA CYS A 67 14.32 -44.70 8.42
C CYS A 67 15.29 -43.59 7.97
N LEU A 68 16.59 -43.78 8.21
CA LEU A 68 17.64 -42.87 7.75
C LEU A 68 17.67 -42.79 6.21
N LEU A 69 17.65 -43.94 5.54
CA LEU A 69 17.67 -44.00 4.08
C LEU A 69 16.45 -43.32 3.47
N LEU A 70 15.25 -43.60 3.98
CA LEU A 70 14.02 -42.94 3.54
C LEU A 70 14.06 -41.43 3.78
N SER A 71 14.52 -41.00 4.97
CA SER A 71 14.64 -39.57 5.29
C SER A 71 15.62 -38.87 4.36
N PHE A 72 16.76 -39.50 4.07
CA PHE A 72 17.75 -38.95 3.16
C PHE A 72 17.20 -38.78 1.74
N ILE A 73 16.47 -39.77 1.22
CA ILE A 73 15.83 -39.71 -0.10
C ILE A 73 14.80 -38.57 -0.16
N ILE A 74 13.87 -38.53 0.81
CA ILE A 74 12.79 -37.54 0.84
C ILE A 74 13.35 -36.12 0.97
N ILE A 75 14.28 -35.90 1.90
CA ILE A 75 14.84 -34.57 2.17
C ILE A 75 15.72 -34.10 1.00
N SER A 76 16.47 -35.00 0.37
CA SER A 76 17.29 -34.64 -0.79
C SER A 76 16.44 -34.27 -2.00
N LEU A 77 15.29 -34.94 -2.21
CA LEU A 77 14.33 -34.55 -3.23
C LEU A 77 13.73 -33.18 -2.94
N LEU A 78 13.32 -32.94 -1.69
CA LEU A 78 12.75 -31.67 -1.24
C LEU A 78 13.76 -30.51 -1.37
N CYS A 79 15.04 -30.74 -1.03
CA CYS A 79 16.08 -29.72 -1.04
C CYS A 79 16.76 -29.55 -2.41
N SER A 80 16.43 -30.37 -3.40
CA SER A 80 17.07 -30.33 -4.73
C SER A 80 17.08 -28.92 -5.36
N PRO A 81 15.96 -28.14 -5.34
CA PRO A 81 15.97 -26.77 -5.86
C PRO A 81 16.93 -25.84 -5.11
N TYR A 82 17.05 -25.98 -3.79
CA TYR A 82 17.96 -25.17 -2.96
C TYR A 82 19.43 -25.47 -3.29
N ILE A 83 19.76 -26.74 -3.52
CA ILE A 83 21.12 -27.15 -3.91
C ILE A 83 21.49 -26.53 -5.26
N VAL A 84 20.57 -26.52 -6.24
CA VAL A 84 20.79 -25.85 -7.53
C VAL A 84 21.04 -24.35 -7.34
N ASN A 85 20.25 -23.68 -6.50
CA ASN A 85 20.45 -22.26 -6.20
C ASN A 85 21.79 -21.98 -5.51
N ILE A 86 22.23 -22.83 -4.58
CA ILE A 86 23.54 -22.71 -3.94
C ILE A 86 24.66 -22.86 -4.97
N ILE A 87 24.56 -23.84 -5.86
CA ILE A 87 25.55 -24.02 -6.94
C ILE A 87 25.60 -22.78 -7.83
N ASN A 88 24.44 -22.20 -8.18
CA ASN A 88 24.36 -20.97 -8.95
C ASN A 88 25.02 -19.79 -8.22
N LEU A 89 24.71 -19.59 -6.94
CA LEU A 89 25.32 -18.54 -6.11
C LEU A 89 26.84 -18.71 -6.01
N LEU A 90 27.32 -19.94 -5.81
CA LEU A 90 28.76 -20.24 -5.77
C LEU A 90 29.47 -19.96 -7.12
N ARG A 91 28.73 -20.04 -8.22
CA ARG A 91 29.21 -19.67 -9.56
C ARG A 91 29.07 -18.17 -9.85
N GLY A 92 28.48 -17.39 -8.94
CA GLY A 92 28.20 -15.97 -9.12
C GLY A 92 26.93 -15.67 -9.93
N VAL A 93 26.07 -16.67 -10.14
CA VAL A 93 24.76 -16.50 -10.79
C VAL A 93 23.73 -16.13 -9.72
N MET A 94 23.23 -14.91 -9.78
CA MET A 94 22.24 -14.40 -8.83
C MET A 94 20.83 -14.88 -9.19
N PRO A 95 20.00 -15.22 -8.18
CA PRO A 95 18.62 -15.67 -8.37
C PRO A 95 17.66 -14.53 -8.71
N GLU A 96 18.02 -13.30 -8.36
CA GLU A 96 17.26 -12.09 -8.67
C GLU A 96 18.17 -11.05 -9.32
N GLY A 97 17.64 -10.35 -10.32
CA GLY A 97 18.35 -9.31 -11.07
C GLY A 97 19.39 -9.85 -12.04
N TYR A 98 20.28 -8.96 -12.49
CA TYR A 98 21.34 -9.33 -13.42
C TYR A 98 22.58 -9.84 -12.72
N SER A 99 23.24 -10.83 -13.32
CA SER A 99 24.56 -11.29 -12.92
C SER A 99 25.40 -11.72 -14.11
N VAL A 100 26.73 -11.63 -13.97
CA VAL A 100 27.68 -12.08 -14.99
C VAL A 100 28.57 -13.15 -14.37
N ALA A 101 28.53 -14.35 -14.94
CA ALA A 101 29.28 -15.51 -14.47
C ALA A 101 29.84 -16.30 -15.64
N ALA A 102 31.11 -16.70 -15.55
CA ALA A 102 31.80 -17.50 -16.57
C ALA A 102 31.60 -16.99 -18.02
N LYS A 103 31.73 -15.67 -18.22
CA LYS A 103 31.51 -14.98 -19.52
C LYS A 103 30.10 -15.14 -20.11
N ARG A 104 29.10 -15.37 -19.26
CA ARG A 104 27.68 -15.38 -19.63
C ARG A 104 26.91 -14.44 -18.72
N VAL A 105 25.88 -13.83 -19.29
CA VAL A 105 24.97 -12.94 -18.55
C VAL A 105 23.72 -13.73 -18.17
N TYR A 106 23.19 -13.43 -17.00
CA TYR A 106 21.99 -14.02 -16.46
C TYR A 106 21.03 -12.94 -15.97
N TYR A 107 19.73 -13.21 -16.07
CA TYR A 107 18.67 -12.45 -15.43
C TYR A 107 17.78 -13.42 -14.65
N ASP A 108 17.59 -13.17 -13.35
CA ASP A 108 16.87 -14.06 -12.42
C ASP A 108 17.32 -15.54 -12.54
N GLY A 109 18.64 -15.75 -12.56
CA GLY A 109 19.27 -17.06 -12.73
C GLY A 109 19.15 -17.71 -14.12
N LYS A 110 18.42 -17.10 -15.06
CA LYS A 110 18.26 -17.62 -16.43
C LYS A 110 19.29 -17.01 -17.38
N PRO A 111 19.88 -17.80 -18.29
CA PRO A 111 20.86 -17.27 -19.23
C PRO A 111 20.21 -16.24 -20.17
N LEU A 112 20.89 -15.12 -20.34
CA LEU A 112 20.50 -14.04 -21.24
C LEU A 112 21.48 -13.99 -22.42
N ASP A 113 20.94 -13.84 -23.63
CA ASP A 113 21.77 -13.53 -24.80
C ASP A 113 22.25 -12.08 -24.73
N ALA A 114 23.43 -11.88 -24.16
CA ALA A 114 24.08 -10.59 -24.01
C ALA A 114 25.60 -10.73 -24.05
N HIS A 115 26.29 -9.67 -24.48
CA HIS A 115 27.73 -9.64 -24.59
C HIS A 115 28.37 -9.40 -23.21
N ALA A 116 28.74 -10.49 -22.54
CA ALA A 116 29.19 -10.50 -21.15
C ALA A 116 30.37 -9.57 -20.86
N ASP A 117 31.37 -9.47 -21.74
CA ASP A 117 32.58 -8.66 -21.50
C ASP A 117 32.29 -7.15 -21.47
N SER A 118 31.17 -6.72 -22.05
CA SER A 118 30.74 -5.30 -22.08
C SER A 118 29.51 -5.04 -21.21
N PHE A 119 29.01 -6.08 -20.53
CA PHE A 119 27.74 -5.99 -19.82
C PHE A 119 27.88 -5.15 -18.56
N ARG A 120 26.96 -4.21 -18.37
CA ARG A 120 26.88 -3.33 -17.21
C ARG A 120 25.43 -3.14 -16.79
N VAL A 121 25.18 -3.19 -15.48
CA VAL A 121 23.89 -2.75 -14.91
C VAL A 121 23.90 -1.23 -14.86
N LEU A 122 22.82 -0.59 -15.31
CA LEU A 122 22.73 0.86 -15.30
C LEU A 122 22.32 1.35 -13.90
N PRO A 123 22.84 2.50 -13.43
CA PRO A 123 22.63 2.98 -12.06
C PRO A 123 21.16 3.31 -11.79
N LYS A 124 20.79 3.15 -10.51
CA LYS A 124 19.58 3.66 -9.87
C LYS A 124 20.08 4.63 -8.79
N ASP A 125 19.74 5.90 -8.87
CA ASP A 125 20.25 6.91 -7.94
C ASP A 125 19.36 7.05 -6.69
N TYR A 126 18.27 6.26 -6.56
CA TYR A 126 17.33 6.36 -5.44
C TYR A 126 17.16 5.05 -4.65
N SER A 127 17.19 5.18 -3.31
CA SER A 127 17.17 4.07 -2.34
C SER A 127 15.79 3.83 -1.70
N GLY A 128 14.68 4.21 -2.35
CA GLY A 128 13.34 4.20 -1.76
C GLY A 128 12.33 3.32 -2.51
N TYR A 129 11.73 2.37 -1.77
CA TYR A 129 10.52 1.58 -2.04
C TYR A 129 10.15 1.22 -3.50
N SER A 130 10.48 -0.04 -3.83
CA SER A 130 9.70 -1.00 -4.63
C SER A 130 9.30 -0.69 -6.08
N ALA A 131 9.82 -1.56 -6.97
CA ALA A 131 9.37 -1.86 -8.33
C ALA A 131 9.80 -0.91 -9.46
N HIS A 132 11.11 -0.69 -9.62
CA HIS A 132 11.61 0.00 -10.81
C HIS A 132 12.60 -0.86 -11.57
N SER A 133 12.12 -1.38 -12.70
CA SER A 133 12.83 -1.61 -13.96
C SER A 133 14.35 -1.74 -13.85
N ASN A 134 14.88 -2.95 -13.93
CA ASN A 134 16.31 -3.21 -13.99
C ASN A 134 16.79 -2.96 -15.42
N TYR A 135 17.36 -1.76 -15.63
CA TYR A 135 18.06 -1.47 -16.86
C TYR A 135 19.50 -2.00 -16.83
N ALA A 136 19.92 -2.61 -17.93
CA ALA A 136 21.30 -3.00 -18.18
C ALA A 136 21.66 -2.77 -19.64
N ALA A 137 22.95 -2.77 -19.94
CA ALA A 137 23.47 -2.52 -21.27
C ALA A 137 24.63 -3.46 -21.57
N ASP A 138 24.75 -3.87 -22.83
CA ASP A 138 26.02 -4.32 -23.38
C ASP A 138 26.46 -3.38 -24.52
N LYS A 139 27.52 -3.72 -25.27
CA LYS A 139 28.00 -2.90 -26.38
C LYS A 139 27.01 -2.74 -27.55
N ASN A 140 25.98 -3.59 -27.63
CA ASN A 140 25.06 -3.68 -28.75
C ASN A 140 23.61 -3.34 -28.37
N ARG A 141 23.19 -3.63 -27.12
CA ARG A 141 21.78 -3.63 -26.70
C ARG A 141 21.57 -3.06 -25.30
N ILE A 142 20.40 -2.46 -25.10
CA ILE A 142 19.84 -2.15 -23.78
C ILE A 142 18.85 -3.25 -23.40
N TYR A 143 18.80 -3.56 -22.11
CA TYR A 143 17.94 -4.56 -21.51
C TYR A 143 17.12 -3.94 -20.40
N LEU A 144 15.84 -4.31 -20.34
CA LEU A 144 14.92 -3.99 -19.26
C LEU A 144 14.34 -5.31 -18.74
N ASP A 145 14.61 -5.63 -17.48
CA ASP A 145 14.12 -6.85 -16.81
C ASP A 145 14.36 -8.13 -17.64
N GLY A 146 15.58 -8.26 -18.17
CA GLY A 146 16.02 -9.38 -19.00
C GLY A 146 15.53 -9.36 -20.44
N ARG A 147 14.76 -8.35 -20.86
CA ARG A 147 14.25 -8.22 -22.23
C ARG A 147 15.00 -7.14 -22.99
N VAL A 148 15.26 -7.38 -24.28
CA VAL A 148 15.88 -6.37 -25.14
C VAL A 148 14.92 -5.19 -25.32
N LEU A 149 15.40 -3.99 -25.03
CA LEU A 149 14.71 -2.75 -25.36
C LEU A 149 15.01 -2.39 -26.81
N ALA A 150 14.00 -2.51 -27.67
CA ALA A 150 14.14 -2.22 -29.09
C ALA A 150 14.45 -0.73 -29.34
N ASP A 151 15.21 -0.46 -30.41
CA ASP A 151 15.58 0.88 -30.90
C ASP A 151 16.46 1.73 -29.97
N ALA A 152 16.77 1.26 -28.76
CA ALA A 152 17.61 1.97 -27.81
C ALA A 152 19.10 1.83 -28.16
N THR A 153 19.83 2.95 -28.12
CA THR A 153 21.26 3.00 -28.44
C THR A 153 22.14 3.02 -27.18
N PRO A 154 22.91 1.94 -26.89
CA PRO A 154 23.60 1.79 -25.61
C PRO A 154 24.60 2.88 -25.24
N ASP A 155 25.32 3.43 -26.23
CA ASP A 155 26.39 4.40 -25.99
C ASP A 155 25.86 5.76 -25.54
N SER A 156 24.64 6.09 -25.94
CA SER A 156 23.99 7.36 -25.60
C SER A 156 22.88 7.23 -24.56
N PHE A 157 22.51 6.01 -24.16
CA PHE A 157 21.39 5.75 -23.26
C PHE A 157 21.71 6.19 -21.82
N LYS A 158 20.91 7.12 -21.29
CA LYS A 158 21.11 7.78 -20.00
C LYS A 158 19.80 7.96 -19.27
N LEU A 159 19.89 7.94 -17.95
CA LEU A 159 18.80 8.27 -17.04
C LEU A 159 18.46 9.75 -17.16
N VAL A 160 17.19 10.07 -17.37
CA VAL A 160 16.67 11.45 -17.42
C VAL A 160 15.96 11.79 -16.11
N ASN A 161 15.05 10.94 -15.66
CA ASN A 161 14.38 11.07 -14.38
C ASN A 161 13.99 9.69 -13.85
N GLU A 162 14.58 9.28 -12.73
CA GLU A 162 14.35 7.95 -12.15
C GLU A 162 12.91 7.73 -11.69
N ARG A 163 12.32 8.72 -11.02
CA ARG A 163 10.99 8.60 -10.43
C ARG A 163 9.89 8.47 -11.50
N LEU A 164 10.11 9.09 -12.66
CA LEU A 164 9.25 8.95 -13.82
C LEU A 164 9.62 7.76 -14.71
N GLY A 165 10.67 7.00 -14.36
CA GLY A 165 11.18 5.94 -15.21
C GLY A 165 11.63 6.43 -16.60
N LEU A 166 12.04 7.70 -16.70
CA LEU A 166 12.44 8.34 -17.94
C LEU A 166 13.92 8.12 -18.22
N TRP A 167 14.18 7.53 -19.37
CA TRP A 167 15.49 7.33 -19.96
C TRP A 167 15.50 7.92 -21.36
N ALA A 168 16.66 8.27 -21.87
CA ALA A 168 16.77 8.71 -23.25
C ALA A 168 18.11 8.31 -23.85
N ASP A 169 18.14 8.10 -25.16
CA ASP A 169 19.36 8.04 -25.93
C ASP A 169 19.50 9.28 -26.83
N HIS A 170 20.36 9.23 -27.85
CA HIS A 170 20.54 10.36 -28.75
C HIS A 170 19.33 10.61 -29.67
N GLN A 171 18.43 9.65 -29.82
CA GLN A 171 17.32 9.67 -30.79
C GLN A 171 15.94 9.65 -30.13
N TYR A 172 15.76 8.89 -29.03
CA TYR A 172 14.46 8.59 -28.44
C TYR A 172 14.44 8.79 -26.93
N VAL A 173 13.23 9.03 -26.43
CA VAL A 173 12.88 9.05 -25.01
C VAL A 173 12.10 7.78 -24.69
N PHE A 174 12.35 7.20 -23.52
CA PHE A 174 11.72 5.98 -23.04
C PHE A 174 11.14 6.22 -21.65
N CYS A 175 9.87 5.88 -21.45
CA CYS A 175 9.18 5.96 -20.15
C CYS A 175 8.80 4.55 -19.72
N PHE A 176 9.34 4.05 -18.61
CA PHE A 176 9.14 2.66 -18.13
C PHE A 176 9.37 1.59 -19.22
N GLY A 177 10.31 1.85 -20.14
CA GLY A 177 10.63 0.96 -21.26
C GLY A 177 9.78 1.18 -22.52
N CYS A 178 8.77 2.02 -22.45
CA CYS A 178 7.95 2.40 -23.60
C CYS A 178 8.66 3.52 -24.38
N LYS A 179 8.95 3.27 -25.66
CA LYS A 179 9.50 4.28 -26.58
C LYS A 179 8.46 5.37 -26.86
N ILE A 180 8.81 6.62 -26.57
CA ILE A 180 7.98 7.79 -26.87
C ILE A 180 8.39 8.34 -28.23
N THR A 181 7.45 8.35 -29.18
CA THR A 181 7.71 8.77 -30.55
C THR A 181 7.64 10.29 -30.71
N ASN A 182 8.37 10.79 -31.70
CA ASN A 182 8.43 12.20 -32.09
C ASN A 182 9.01 13.16 -31.03
N VAL A 183 9.44 12.71 -29.84
CA VAL A 183 10.02 13.56 -28.78
C VAL A 183 11.53 13.63 -28.92
N ALA A 184 12.08 14.84 -28.90
CA ALA A 184 13.52 15.04 -28.91
C ALA A 184 14.11 14.88 -27.48
N PRO A 185 15.10 14.01 -27.27
CA PRO A 185 15.71 13.75 -25.96
C PRO A 185 16.24 14.97 -25.20
N ASN A 186 16.64 16.03 -25.91
CA ASN A 186 17.27 17.22 -25.34
C ASN A 186 16.29 18.33 -24.96
N ARG A 187 14.98 18.08 -24.99
CA ARG A 187 13.93 19.09 -24.74
C ARG A 187 12.89 18.64 -23.72
N ILE A 188 13.29 17.85 -22.73
CA ILE A 188 12.39 17.34 -21.68
C ILE A 188 12.42 18.28 -20.47
N THR A 189 11.24 18.65 -19.98
CA THR A 189 11.05 19.39 -18.73
C THR A 189 10.15 18.57 -17.80
N ILE A 190 10.56 18.44 -16.54
CA ILE A 190 9.77 17.76 -15.51
C ILE A 190 8.92 18.81 -14.80
N VAL A 191 7.61 18.62 -14.76
CA VAL A 191 6.70 19.60 -14.14
C VAL A 191 6.93 19.65 -12.63
N ASP A 192 6.82 18.50 -11.99
CA ASP A 192 7.09 18.32 -10.58
C ASP A 192 7.48 16.85 -10.33
N ASN A 193 8.45 16.62 -9.44
CA ASN A 193 8.96 15.29 -9.17
C ASN A 193 7.94 14.36 -8.52
N HIS A 194 6.83 14.88 -7.98
CA HIS A 194 5.76 14.09 -7.35
C HIS A 194 4.56 13.83 -8.25
N SER A 195 4.43 14.56 -9.37
CA SER A 195 3.18 14.65 -10.14
C SER A 195 3.05 13.69 -11.35
N SER A 196 4.04 12.83 -11.64
CA SER A 196 4.06 11.96 -12.84
C SER A 196 3.99 12.68 -14.20
N TYR A 197 3.90 14.01 -14.22
CA TYR A 197 3.83 14.82 -15.43
C TYR A 197 5.21 15.30 -15.88
N TRP A 198 5.38 15.31 -17.19
CA TRP A 198 6.54 15.89 -17.86
C TRP A 198 6.11 16.36 -19.25
N HIS A 199 6.89 17.25 -19.84
CA HIS A 199 6.54 17.82 -21.12
C HIS A 199 7.78 18.12 -21.95
N ASP A 200 7.59 18.26 -23.25
CA ASP A 200 8.52 19.01 -24.09
C ASP A 200 7.96 20.42 -24.37
N GLN A 201 8.56 21.13 -25.32
CA GLN A 201 8.12 22.50 -25.65
C GLN A 201 6.65 22.60 -26.10
N GLN A 202 6.07 21.51 -26.61
CA GLN A 202 4.74 21.50 -27.23
C GLN A 202 3.84 20.40 -26.69
N ARG A 203 4.36 19.36 -26.06
CA ARG A 203 3.58 18.18 -25.70
C ARG A 203 3.64 17.89 -24.22
N LEU A 204 2.47 17.69 -23.65
CA LEU A 204 2.30 17.28 -22.26
C LEU A 204 2.12 15.77 -22.17
N PHE A 205 2.81 15.14 -21.24
CA PHE A 205 2.72 13.72 -20.97
C PHE A 205 2.40 13.48 -19.48
N TYR A 206 1.64 12.41 -19.24
CA TYR A 206 1.53 11.78 -17.94
C TYR A 206 2.06 10.36 -18.07
N ARG A 207 3.19 10.08 -17.42
CA ARG A 207 3.99 8.87 -17.67
C ARG A 207 4.24 8.70 -19.17
N GLU A 208 3.90 7.57 -19.78
CA GLU A 208 4.07 7.31 -21.21
C GLU A 208 2.96 7.89 -22.11
N THR A 209 1.87 8.41 -21.53
CA THR A 209 0.68 8.83 -22.27
C THR A 209 0.76 10.29 -22.68
N LEU A 210 0.55 10.57 -23.97
CA LEU A 210 0.39 11.92 -24.50
C LEU A 210 -0.98 12.49 -24.11
N LEU A 211 -1.00 13.65 -23.44
CA LEU A 211 -2.22 14.32 -23.00
C LEU A 211 -2.63 15.49 -23.89
N GLU A 212 -1.68 16.35 -24.24
CA GLU A 212 -1.93 17.59 -24.98
C GLU A 212 -0.81 17.87 -25.97
N VAL A 213 -1.16 18.48 -27.10
CA VAL A 213 -0.21 19.10 -28.03
C VAL A 213 -0.56 20.59 -28.17
N ALA A 214 0.24 21.45 -27.55
CA ALA A 214 0.18 22.90 -27.72
C ALA A 214 0.75 23.31 -29.09
N GLY A 215 0.09 24.27 -29.74
CA GLY A 215 0.47 24.73 -31.08
C GLY A 215 1.77 25.53 -31.15
N VAL A 216 2.24 26.11 -30.03
CA VAL A 216 3.47 26.94 -30.00
C VAL A 216 4.37 26.57 -28.83
N LYS A 217 3.98 26.96 -27.61
CA LYS A 217 4.71 26.71 -26.37
C LYS A 217 3.71 26.27 -25.32
N LEU A 218 3.98 25.14 -24.68
CA LEU A 218 3.19 24.67 -23.55
C LEU A 218 3.58 25.47 -22.29
N SER A 219 2.57 26.02 -21.63
CA SER A 219 2.67 26.53 -20.26
C SER A 219 1.97 25.55 -19.33
N THR A 220 2.60 25.24 -18.20
CA THR A 220 2.04 24.32 -17.20
C THR A 220 2.23 24.89 -15.81
N GLU A 221 1.20 24.80 -14.98
CA GLU A 221 1.22 25.17 -13.57
C GLU A 221 0.57 24.07 -12.74
N LEU A 222 1.13 23.78 -11.55
CA LEU A 222 0.51 22.88 -10.61
C LEU A 222 -0.31 23.68 -9.59
N VAL A 223 -1.62 23.47 -9.57
CA VAL A 223 -2.56 24.09 -8.65
C VAL A 223 -3.06 23.00 -7.69
N GLY A 224 -2.46 22.91 -6.51
CA GLY A 224 -2.69 21.79 -5.60
C GLY A 224 -2.17 20.48 -6.20
N LEU A 225 -3.05 19.51 -6.45
CA LEU A 225 -2.74 18.27 -7.18
C LEU A 225 -3.16 18.31 -8.67
N TYR A 226 -3.68 19.45 -9.15
CA TYR A 226 -4.20 19.60 -10.50
C TYR A 226 -3.14 20.23 -11.40
N LEU A 227 -2.98 19.68 -12.61
CA LEU A 227 -2.13 20.27 -13.62
C LEU A 227 -2.96 21.18 -14.52
N VAL A 228 -2.55 22.43 -14.64
CA VAL A 228 -3.23 23.46 -15.42
C VAL A 228 -2.37 23.82 -16.64
N THR A 229 -2.97 23.80 -17.82
CA THR A 229 -2.41 24.37 -19.06
C THR A 229 -3.21 25.59 -19.48
N ASP A 230 -2.81 26.25 -20.57
CA ASP A 230 -3.55 27.42 -21.08
C ASP A 230 -5.02 27.10 -21.43
N ASN A 231 -5.33 25.84 -21.77
CA ASN A 231 -6.63 25.43 -22.28
C ASN A 231 -7.31 24.33 -21.46
N ASN A 232 -6.54 23.52 -20.71
CA ASN A 232 -7.05 22.32 -20.09
C ASN A 232 -6.62 22.22 -18.62
N VAL A 233 -7.38 21.42 -17.87
CA VAL A 233 -7.02 21.01 -16.51
C VAL A 233 -6.98 19.49 -16.46
N TYR A 234 -5.98 18.95 -15.78
CA TYR A 234 -5.79 17.51 -15.61
C TYR A 234 -5.65 17.13 -14.13
N TYR A 235 -6.13 15.95 -13.78
CA TYR A 235 -5.87 15.30 -12.50
C TYR A 235 -5.46 13.85 -12.76
N ASP A 236 -4.31 13.44 -12.22
CA ASP A 236 -3.74 12.09 -12.39
C ASP A 236 -3.72 11.56 -13.85
N GLY A 237 -3.46 12.45 -14.81
CA GLY A 237 -3.42 12.13 -16.24
C GLY A 237 -4.77 12.24 -16.97
N GLU A 238 -5.87 12.44 -16.25
CA GLU A 238 -7.21 12.55 -16.84
C GLU A 238 -7.60 14.01 -17.10
N HIS A 239 -8.15 14.27 -18.28
CA HIS A 239 -8.66 15.59 -18.67
C HIS A 239 -9.99 15.88 -17.98
N ILE A 240 -10.08 17.03 -17.31
CA ILE A 240 -11.29 17.48 -16.62
C ILE A 240 -12.14 18.33 -17.57
N ALA A 241 -13.19 17.72 -18.12
CA ALA A 241 -14.06 18.39 -19.09
C ALA A 241 -14.78 19.62 -18.50
N ASN A 242 -14.72 20.72 -19.24
CA ASN A 242 -15.35 22.01 -18.92
C ASN A 242 -14.81 22.72 -17.66
N ALA A 243 -13.64 22.32 -17.16
CA ALA A 243 -12.93 23.16 -16.20
C ALA A 243 -12.54 24.49 -16.85
N ASP A 244 -12.46 25.55 -16.05
CA ASP A 244 -11.91 26.86 -16.46
C ASP A 244 -10.48 27.02 -15.91
N PRO A 245 -9.44 26.72 -16.72
CA PRO A 245 -8.03 26.78 -16.29
C PRO A 245 -7.64 28.14 -15.71
N LYS A 246 -8.21 29.24 -16.23
CA LYS A 246 -7.82 30.60 -15.87
C LYS A 246 -8.30 31.02 -14.48
N SER A 247 -9.34 30.36 -13.98
CA SER A 247 -9.92 30.65 -12.67
C SER A 247 -9.71 29.51 -11.66
N LEU A 248 -9.02 28.44 -12.07
CA LEU A 248 -8.78 27.29 -11.21
C LEU A 248 -7.87 27.70 -10.05
N ARG A 249 -8.28 27.35 -8.84
CA ARG A 249 -7.51 27.49 -7.61
C ARG A 249 -7.63 26.23 -6.77
N ALA A 250 -6.58 25.88 -6.06
CA ALA A 250 -6.65 24.83 -5.05
C ALA A 250 -7.43 25.34 -3.83
N HIS A 251 -8.07 24.44 -3.11
CA HIS A 251 -8.59 24.77 -1.79
C HIS A 251 -7.43 24.85 -0.79
N ASP A 252 -7.41 25.87 0.06
CA ASP A 252 -6.28 26.18 0.95
C ASP A 252 -5.98 25.02 1.92
N ASP A 253 -7.03 24.41 2.48
CA ASP A 253 -6.89 23.33 3.47
C ASP A 253 -6.75 21.91 2.88
N SER A 254 -6.95 21.74 1.56
CA SER A 254 -6.88 20.41 0.94
C SER A 254 -6.50 20.48 -0.53
N PRO A 255 -5.32 19.98 -0.92
CA PRO A 255 -4.86 20.03 -2.31
C PRO A 255 -5.61 19.05 -3.22
N GLU A 256 -6.46 18.17 -2.67
CA GLU A 256 -7.35 17.28 -3.41
C GLU A 256 -8.58 18.00 -3.97
N PHE A 257 -8.95 19.12 -3.33
CA PHE A 257 -10.02 20.00 -3.77
C PHE A 257 -9.48 21.14 -4.63
N ALA A 258 -10.17 21.41 -5.72
CA ALA A 258 -9.96 22.60 -6.53
C ALA A 258 -11.30 23.22 -6.91
N LEU A 259 -11.29 24.51 -7.18
CA LEU A 259 -12.47 25.27 -7.58
C LEU A 259 -12.10 26.12 -8.78
N ASP A 260 -13.00 26.20 -9.75
CA ASP A 260 -13.01 27.29 -10.71
C ASP A 260 -14.23 28.20 -10.45
N LYS A 261 -14.44 29.21 -11.31
CA LYS A 261 -15.55 30.16 -11.12
C LYS A 261 -16.96 29.54 -11.22
N ASN A 262 -17.08 28.32 -11.75
CA ASN A 262 -18.35 27.66 -12.06
C ASN A 262 -18.55 26.33 -11.30
N ARG A 263 -17.46 25.65 -10.91
CA ARG A 263 -17.49 24.27 -10.41
C ARG A 263 -16.48 24.03 -9.30
N VAL A 264 -16.80 23.03 -8.49
CA VAL A 264 -15.89 22.45 -7.49
C VAL A 264 -15.45 21.08 -7.96
N TYR A 265 -14.23 20.69 -7.64
CA TYR A 265 -13.63 19.41 -8.01
C TYR A 265 -13.04 18.72 -6.79
N TYR A 266 -13.20 17.40 -6.73
CA TYR A 266 -12.46 16.53 -5.82
C TYR A 266 -11.83 15.40 -6.61
N ARG A 267 -10.48 15.33 -6.53
CA ARG A 267 -9.66 14.37 -7.28
C ARG A 267 -10.03 14.25 -8.77
N GLY A 268 -10.21 15.37 -9.45
CA GLY A 268 -10.49 15.41 -10.88
C GLY A 268 -11.97 15.37 -11.28
N GLU A 269 -12.84 14.91 -10.40
CA GLU A 269 -14.27 14.80 -10.67
C GLU A 269 -15.04 16.02 -10.16
N SER A 270 -16.04 16.47 -10.91
CA SER A 270 -16.86 17.63 -10.57
C SER A 270 -17.89 17.32 -9.48
N ILE A 271 -18.04 18.25 -8.54
CA ILE A 271 -19.07 18.28 -7.51
C ILE A 271 -20.14 19.27 -7.94
N ALA A 272 -21.41 18.86 -7.88
CA ALA A 272 -22.56 19.72 -8.14
C ALA A 272 -22.87 20.59 -6.91
N ALA A 273 -21.90 21.44 -6.53
CA ALA A 273 -21.99 22.36 -5.41
C ALA A 273 -22.00 23.82 -5.87
N ASP A 274 -22.63 24.69 -5.11
CA ASP A 274 -22.54 26.14 -5.32
C ASP A 274 -21.15 26.66 -4.92
N THR A 275 -20.39 27.18 -5.88
CA THR A 275 -19.00 27.64 -5.66
C THR A 275 -18.88 28.83 -4.72
N GLN A 276 -19.95 29.65 -4.56
CA GLN A 276 -19.91 30.85 -3.73
C GLN A 276 -20.05 30.53 -2.25
N SER A 277 -20.86 29.52 -1.93
CA SER A 277 -21.11 29.05 -0.56
C SER A 277 -20.34 27.77 -0.20
N PHE A 278 -19.54 27.23 -1.12
CA PHE A 278 -18.73 26.04 -0.89
C PHE A 278 -17.76 26.22 0.28
N GLN A 279 -17.75 25.25 1.18
CA GLN A 279 -16.88 25.18 2.33
C GLN A 279 -16.39 23.74 2.51
N LEU A 280 -15.08 23.58 2.69
CA LEU A 280 -14.53 22.32 3.19
C LEU A 280 -14.83 22.22 4.69
N ILE A 281 -15.40 21.08 5.12
CA ILE A 281 -15.60 20.81 6.54
C ILE A 281 -14.37 20.09 7.09
N THR A 282 -14.04 18.96 6.46
CA THR A 282 -12.83 18.16 6.70
C THR A 282 -12.72 17.16 5.58
N ALA A 283 -11.56 17.00 4.94
CA ALA A 283 -11.46 16.08 3.80
C ALA A 283 -11.83 14.63 4.21
N PRO A 284 -12.69 13.92 3.45
CA PRO A 284 -13.25 14.29 2.14
C PRO A 284 -14.69 14.87 2.18
N TYR A 285 -15.15 15.37 3.32
CA TYR A 285 -16.45 16.01 3.51
C TYR A 285 -16.43 17.52 3.25
N SER A 286 -17.40 17.98 2.48
CA SER A 286 -17.59 19.40 2.16
C SER A 286 -19.08 19.74 2.13
N LYS A 287 -19.41 21.01 2.03
CA LYS A 287 -20.79 21.48 1.93
C LYS A 287 -20.89 22.74 1.09
N ASP A 288 -22.09 23.02 0.60
CA ASP A 288 -22.50 24.35 0.20
C ASP A 288 -23.65 24.83 1.10
N ALA A 289 -24.37 25.89 0.73
CA ALA A 289 -25.49 26.40 1.53
C ALA A 289 -26.66 25.41 1.71
N GLN A 290 -26.80 24.39 0.84
CA GLN A 290 -27.99 23.54 0.75
C GLN A 290 -27.68 22.03 0.86
N GLN A 291 -26.45 21.61 0.62
CA GLN A 291 -26.07 20.21 0.51
C GLN A 291 -24.73 19.92 1.21
N ILE A 292 -24.59 18.68 1.71
CA ILE A 292 -23.35 18.11 2.22
C ILE A 292 -22.88 17.05 1.24
N PHE A 293 -21.58 16.98 1.00
CA PHE A 293 -20.96 16.06 0.07
C PHE A 293 -19.93 15.18 0.77
N TYR A 294 -19.92 13.89 0.42
CA TYR A 294 -18.80 12.99 0.66
C TYR A 294 -18.09 12.76 -0.66
N LYS A 295 -16.86 13.27 -0.79
CA LYS A 295 -16.16 13.36 -2.09
C LYS A 295 -17.05 14.14 -3.08
N GLN A 296 -17.45 13.52 -4.19
CA GLN A 296 -18.30 14.14 -5.21
C GLN A 296 -19.79 13.83 -5.03
N HIS A 297 -20.14 12.96 -4.10
CA HIS A 297 -21.51 12.49 -3.95
C HIS A 297 -22.26 13.32 -2.91
N PRO A 298 -23.46 13.83 -3.24
CA PRO A 298 -24.34 14.44 -2.24
C PRO A 298 -24.78 13.38 -1.23
N ILE A 299 -24.90 13.78 0.03
CA ILE A 299 -25.39 12.95 1.12
C ILE A 299 -26.91 13.12 1.21
N ASP A 300 -27.66 12.04 1.41
CA ASP A 300 -29.08 12.13 1.70
C ASP A 300 -29.28 12.75 3.09
N LEU A 301 -29.84 13.96 3.12
CA LEU A 301 -30.02 14.74 4.34
C LEU A 301 -31.39 14.43 4.99
N PRO A 302 -31.45 14.22 6.31
CA PRO A 302 -32.71 14.23 7.05
C PRO A 302 -33.41 15.59 6.95
N ASP A 303 -34.75 15.60 6.89
CA ASP A 303 -35.56 16.82 6.66
C ASP A 303 -35.25 17.98 7.61
N GLU A 304 -34.86 17.69 8.85
CA GLU A 304 -34.64 18.71 9.89
C GLU A 304 -33.19 19.23 9.96
N LEU A 305 -32.28 18.71 9.13
CA LEU A 305 -30.84 19.02 9.19
C LEU A 305 -30.55 20.47 8.76
N GLU A 306 -29.75 21.18 9.55
CA GLU A 306 -29.26 22.54 9.26
C GLU A 306 -27.84 22.53 8.68
N VAL A 307 -27.72 22.46 7.34
CA VAL A 307 -26.44 22.37 6.61
C VAL A 307 -25.42 23.44 7.01
N CYS A 308 -25.88 24.69 7.17
CA CYS A 308 -25.01 25.82 7.54
C CYS A 308 -24.27 25.58 8.86
N SER A 309 -24.92 24.94 9.85
CA SER A 309 -24.32 24.61 11.15
C SER A 309 -23.66 23.24 11.21
N PHE A 310 -23.77 22.44 10.14
CA PHE A 310 -23.20 21.09 10.12
C PHE A 310 -21.67 21.12 10.24
N ALA A 311 -21.14 20.40 11.22
CA ALA A 311 -19.71 20.31 11.50
C ALA A 311 -19.35 18.95 12.12
N PHE A 312 -18.07 18.57 12.03
CA PHE A 312 -17.55 17.39 12.72
C PHE A 312 -17.02 17.76 14.11
N PHE A 313 -17.13 16.85 15.07
CA PHE A 313 -16.40 16.96 16.33
C PHE A 313 -14.89 16.80 16.08
N GLU A 314 -14.07 17.58 16.80
CA GLU A 314 -12.62 17.42 16.81
C GLU A 314 -12.20 16.14 17.58
N ASN A 315 -11.22 15.39 17.06
CA ASN A 315 -10.62 14.22 17.72
C ASN A 315 -11.56 13.05 18.19
N PRO A 316 -12.51 12.54 17.40
CA PRO A 316 -13.32 11.38 17.77
C PRO A 316 -12.64 10.01 17.47
N GLY A 317 -11.35 9.97 17.13
CA GLY A 317 -10.65 8.75 16.72
C GLY A 317 -11.07 8.27 15.32
N GLN A 318 -11.37 6.97 15.16
CA GLN A 318 -11.83 6.39 13.89
C GLN A 318 -13.33 6.63 13.60
N TYR A 319 -14.05 7.31 14.51
CA TYR A 319 -15.50 7.49 14.41
C TYR A 319 -15.81 8.89 13.89
N HIS A 320 -16.46 9.01 12.73
CA HIS A 320 -16.86 10.31 12.22
C HIS A 320 -18.20 10.72 12.85
N ILE A 321 -18.14 11.61 13.82
CA ILE A 321 -19.32 12.16 14.50
C ILE A 321 -19.48 13.59 14.05
N ALA A 322 -20.68 13.91 13.58
CA ALA A 322 -21.04 15.25 13.18
C ALA A 322 -22.24 15.76 13.99
N TYR A 323 -22.46 17.06 13.93
CA TYR A 323 -23.57 17.71 14.57
C TYR A 323 -24.03 18.89 13.72
N ASP A 324 -25.26 19.30 13.96
CA ASP A 324 -25.74 20.63 13.60
C ASP A 324 -26.32 21.30 14.86
N ASN A 325 -27.02 22.43 14.71
CA ASN A 325 -27.64 23.13 15.84
C ASN A 325 -28.76 22.35 16.56
N ARG A 326 -29.21 21.22 16.01
CA ARG A 326 -30.40 20.48 16.41
C ARG A 326 -30.11 19.04 16.79
N MET A 327 -29.20 18.36 16.10
CA MET A 327 -29.03 16.92 16.16
C MET A 327 -27.55 16.52 16.13
N ILE A 328 -27.27 15.32 16.64
CA ILE A 328 -25.97 14.65 16.52
C ILE A 328 -26.12 13.46 15.58
N TYR A 329 -25.10 13.26 14.77
CA TYR A 329 -25.05 12.29 13.69
C TYR A 329 -23.82 11.39 13.79
N LEU A 330 -24.03 10.10 13.54
CA LEU A 330 -22.96 9.25 13.08
C LEU A 330 -22.85 9.35 11.56
N VAL A 331 -21.63 9.49 11.07
CA VAL A 331 -21.33 9.61 9.65
C VAL A 331 -20.39 8.48 9.23
N TYR A 332 -20.67 7.89 8.07
CA TYR A 332 -19.81 6.89 7.45
C TYR A 332 -19.95 7.02 5.95
N LYS A 333 -18.91 7.56 5.32
CA LYS A 333 -18.92 7.88 3.90
C LYS A 333 -20.10 8.79 3.56
N ASP A 334 -20.97 8.35 2.66
CA ASP A 334 -22.16 9.02 2.17
C ASP A 334 -23.41 8.81 3.05
N LYS A 335 -23.26 8.14 4.20
CA LYS A 335 -24.39 7.82 5.08
C LYS A 335 -24.33 8.59 6.37
N LEU A 336 -25.51 8.97 6.84
CA LEU A 336 -25.71 9.76 8.03
C LEU A 336 -26.87 9.17 8.85
N LYS A 337 -26.66 9.01 10.15
CA LYS A 337 -27.68 8.50 11.07
C LYS A 337 -27.78 9.40 12.29
N VAL A 338 -29.00 9.86 12.56
CA VAL A 338 -29.35 10.57 13.78
C VAL A 338 -29.15 9.65 14.98
N ILE A 339 -28.39 10.11 15.98
CA ILE A 339 -28.21 9.38 17.24
C ILE A 339 -28.85 10.08 18.43
N ALA A 340 -29.04 11.40 18.38
CA ALA A 340 -29.69 12.15 19.44
C ALA A 340 -30.14 13.54 18.98
N ALA A 341 -31.16 14.05 19.66
CA ALA A 341 -31.54 15.47 19.62
C ALA A 341 -30.70 16.29 20.61
N LYS A 342 -30.44 17.54 20.22
CA LYS A 342 -29.60 18.61 20.76
C LYS A 342 -28.99 18.42 22.17
N HIS A 343 -27.68 18.66 22.24
CA HIS A 343 -26.83 19.23 23.32
C HIS A 343 -25.36 18.86 23.01
N ALA A 344 -24.85 19.25 21.83
CA ALA A 344 -23.51 18.87 21.37
C ALA A 344 -22.39 19.21 22.37
N GLU A 345 -22.57 20.26 23.18
CA GLU A 345 -21.61 20.67 24.23
C GLU A 345 -21.45 19.65 25.37
N GLN A 346 -22.39 18.71 25.53
CA GLN A 346 -22.32 17.66 26.54
C GLN A 346 -21.80 16.33 25.97
N MET A 347 -21.53 16.29 24.66
CA MET A 347 -20.94 15.11 24.07
C MET A 347 -19.47 15.00 24.44
N LYS A 348 -19.11 13.91 25.12
CA LYS A 348 -17.71 13.61 25.45
C LYS A 348 -17.35 12.26 24.87
N TYR A 349 -16.45 12.25 23.89
CA TYR A 349 -15.86 10.99 23.42
C TYR A 349 -14.97 10.40 24.52
N LEU A 350 -15.21 9.13 24.86
CA LEU A 350 -14.51 8.44 25.95
C LEU A 350 -13.43 7.47 25.45
N GLY A 351 -13.43 7.14 24.16
CA GLY A 351 -12.51 6.15 23.56
C GLY A 351 -13.20 4.84 23.18
N GLU A 352 -12.56 4.05 22.32
CA GLU A 352 -13.02 2.69 21.92
C GLU A 352 -14.48 2.59 21.46
N GLY A 353 -15.01 3.66 20.84
CA GLY A 353 -16.40 3.72 20.38
C GLY A 353 -17.40 4.15 21.44
N TYR A 354 -16.98 4.45 22.68
CA TYR A 354 -17.86 4.98 23.71
C TYR A 354 -17.90 6.51 23.69
N ALA A 355 -19.10 7.05 23.84
CA ALA A 355 -19.33 8.47 24.04
C ALA A 355 -20.36 8.69 25.14
N MET A 356 -20.17 9.75 25.92
CA MET A 356 -21.17 10.21 26.87
C MET A 356 -21.98 11.32 26.22
N LEU A 357 -23.29 11.28 26.38
CA LEU A 357 -24.22 12.29 25.88
C LEU A 357 -25.42 12.38 26.81
N ASN A 358 -25.71 13.59 27.32
CA ASN A 358 -26.84 13.87 28.22
C ASN A 358 -26.92 12.90 29.41
N ASP A 359 -25.80 12.70 30.11
CA ASP A 359 -25.65 11.73 31.21
C ASP A 359 -25.91 10.26 30.84
N SER A 360 -25.99 9.91 29.56
CA SER A 360 -26.08 8.52 29.10
C SER A 360 -24.80 8.09 28.38
N ILE A 361 -24.41 6.83 28.51
CA ILE A 361 -23.30 6.24 27.77
C ILE A 361 -23.86 5.61 26.49
N TYR A 362 -23.27 5.96 25.35
CA TYR A 362 -23.56 5.39 24.05
C TYR A 362 -22.37 4.61 23.54
N TYR A 363 -22.66 3.48 22.88
CA TYR A 363 -21.68 2.78 22.07
C TYR A 363 -21.96 3.06 20.59
N LEU A 364 -20.91 3.46 19.89
CA LEU A 364 -20.89 3.88 18.49
C LEU A 364 -20.15 2.80 17.69
N ASP A 365 -20.86 2.14 16.77
CA ASP A 365 -20.30 1.17 15.86
C ASP A 365 -20.38 1.68 14.41
N THR A 366 -19.24 2.17 13.91
CA THR A 366 -19.11 2.60 12.52
C THR A 366 -18.70 1.47 11.58
N ARG A 367 -18.43 0.26 12.10
CA ARG A 367 -18.07 -0.92 11.27
C ARG A 367 -19.32 -1.63 10.75
N GLU A 368 -20.38 -1.67 11.55
CA GLU A 368 -21.67 -2.26 11.17
C GLU A 368 -22.79 -1.20 11.10
N LEU A 369 -23.01 -0.62 9.91
CA LEU A 369 -24.23 0.10 9.55
C LEU A 369 -24.58 1.34 10.41
N LEU A 370 -23.58 2.11 10.84
CA LEU A 370 -23.81 3.31 11.65
C LEU A 370 -24.65 2.98 12.90
N ASN A 371 -24.29 1.95 13.65
CA ASN A 371 -25.08 1.62 14.82
C ASN A 371 -24.71 2.51 15.99
N ALA A 372 -25.72 3.01 16.70
CA ALA A 372 -25.55 3.69 17.97
C ALA A 372 -26.66 3.23 18.88
N PHE A 373 -26.29 2.85 20.09
CA PHE A 373 -27.25 2.49 21.10
C PHE A 373 -26.75 2.90 22.47
N GLU A 374 -27.70 3.28 23.31
CA GLU A 374 -27.44 3.54 24.72
C GLU A 374 -27.04 2.23 25.42
N VAL A 375 -25.92 2.29 26.13
CA VAL A 375 -25.44 1.23 27.00
C VAL A 375 -26.27 1.27 28.27
N LYS A 376 -27.21 0.33 28.39
CA LYS A 376 -28.17 0.33 29.49
C LYS A 376 -27.50 -0.05 30.81
N ASN A 377 -28.06 0.48 31.91
CA ASN A 377 -27.70 0.14 33.29
C ASN A 377 -26.23 0.41 33.64
N THR A 378 -25.64 1.46 33.08
CA THR A 378 -24.27 1.90 33.39
C THR A 378 -24.23 2.81 34.62
N HIS A 379 -23.22 2.65 35.46
CA HIS A 379 -22.91 3.62 36.51
C HIS A 379 -22.02 4.75 35.96
N ILE A 380 -22.65 5.82 35.46
CA ILE A 380 -22.01 6.90 34.67
C ILE A 380 -20.77 7.48 35.35
N GLU A 381 -20.84 7.82 36.65
CA GLU A 381 -19.74 8.45 37.38
C GLU A 381 -18.47 7.59 37.47
N SER A 382 -18.61 6.27 37.38
CA SER A 382 -17.49 5.32 37.48
C SER A 382 -17.13 4.69 36.14
N PHE A 383 -17.81 5.08 35.06
CA PHE A 383 -17.59 4.53 33.74
C PHE A 383 -16.22 4.95 33.19
N LYS A 384 -15.41 3.98 32.78
CA LYS A 384 -14.08 4.19 32.22
C LYS A 384 -13.83 3.23 31.05
N VAL A 385 -13.33 3.76 29.94
CA VAL A 385 -12.77 2.97 28.84
C VAL A 385 -11.41 2.44 29.27
N MET A 386 -11.18 1.15 29.08
CA MET A 386 -9.95 0.49 29.49
C MET A 386 -8.78 0.91 28.61
N ASP A 387 -7.64 1.22 29.23
CA ASP A 387 -6.39 1.42 28.50
C ASP A 387 -5.80 0.11 27.97
N ASP A 388 -4.76 0.19 27.14
CA ASP A 388 -4.13 -0.98 26.52
C ASP A 388 -3.64 -2.01 27.54
N GLN A 389 -3.11 -1.56 28.68
CA GLN A 389 -2.59 -2.46 29.71
C GLN A 389 -3.74 -3.17 30.43
N GLU A 390 -4.80 -2.44 30.79
CA GLU A 390 -6.03 -3.01 31.36
C GLU A 390 -6.63 -4.06 30.41
N ARG A 391 -6.70 -3.77 29.10
CA ARG A 391 -7.21 -4.72 28.10
C ARG A 391 -6.33 -5.96 27.98
N VAL A 392 -5.01 -5.81 27.95
CA VAL A 392 -4.07 -6.94 27.88
C VAL A 392 -4.20 -7.85 29.10
N ASN A 393 -4.34 -7.28 30.29
CA ASN A 393 -4.55 -8.04 31.52
C ASN A 393 -5.83 -8.91 31.46
N HIS A 394 -6.85 -8.45 30.72
CA HIS A 394 -8.08 -9.19 30.45
C HIS A 394 -8.07 -9.97 29.13
N SER A 395 -6.92 -10.14 28.49
CA SER A 395 -6.78 -10.82 27.18
C SER A 395 -7.71 -10.23 26.10
N GLY A 396 -8.00 -8.93 26.16
CA GLY A 396 -8.88 -8.21 25.23
C GLY A 396 -10.37 -8.53 25.36
N LYS A 397 -10.80 -9.27 26.39
CA LYS A 397 -12.21 -9.66 26.57
C LYS A 397 -13.16 -8.49 26.84
N PHE A 398 -12.64 -7.38 27.35
CA PHE A 398 -13.41 -6.19 27.73
C PHE A 398 -12.76 -4.94 27.13
N ASP A 399 -13.55 -3.90 26.89
CA ASP A 399 -13.09 -2.60 26.42
C ASP A 399 -13.51 -1.42 27.32
N ALA A 400 -14.49 -1.62 28.20
CA ALA A 400 -14.87 -0.63 29.20
C ALA A 400 -15.36 -1.30 30.50
N ARG A 401 -15.43 -0.52 31.57
CA ARG A 401 -15.95 -0.92 32.88
C ARG A 401 -16.66 0.23 33.57
N ASP A 402 -17.55 -0.10 34.49
CA ASP A 402 -18.00 0.80 35.54
C ASP A 402 -17.71 0.16 36.92
N GLY A 403 -18.18 0.77 38.01
CA GLY A 403 -17.97 0.28 39.38
C GLY A 403 -18.62 -1.08 39.67
N HIS A 404 -19.47 -1.59 38.79
CA HIS A 404 -20.26 -2.81 39.00
C HIS A 404 -20.15 -3.82 37.84
N HIS A 405 -19.74 -3.40 36.65
CA HIS A 405 -19.91 -4.14 35.40
C HIS A 405 -18.71 -4.02 34.47
N LEU A 406 -18.52 -5.04 33.64
CA LEU A 406 -17.58 -5.04 32.51
C LEU A 406 -18.34 -5.05 31.19
N PHE A 407 -17.78 -4.35 30.20
CA PHE A 407 -18.41 -4.17 28.90
C PHE A 407 -17.47 -4.61 27.77
N LYS A 408 -18.09 -5.11 26.70
CA LYS A 408 -17.46 -5.37 25.41
C LYS A 408 -18.37 -4.84 24.32
N GLN A 409 -17.91 -3.86 23.57
CA GLN A 409 -18.61 -3.27 22.42
C GLN A 409 -20.03 -2.82 22.76
N GLY A 410 -20.17 -2.07 23.86
CA GLY A 410 -21.45 -1.57 24.34
C GLY A 410 -22.35 -2.61 25.01
N LYS A 411 -21.96 -3.88 25.05
CA LYS A 411 -22.72 -4.94 25.73
C LYS A 411 -22.08 -5.26 27.07
N ARG A 412 -22.91 -5.35 28.10
CA ARG A 412 -22.49 -5.88 29.40
C ARG A 412 -22.12 -7.35 29.23
N VAL A 413 -20.99 -7.74 29.80
CA VAL A 413 -20.55 -9.13 29.83
C VAL A 413 -20.74 -9.64 31.25
N GLU A 414 -21.57 -10.68 31.39
CA GLU A 414 -21.75 -11.37 32.68
C GLU A 414 -20.56 -12.31 32.92
N HIS A 415 -20.17 -12.41 34.20
CA HIS A 415 -19.06 -13.25 34.65
C HIS A 415 -19.43 -14.73 34.75
#